data_AF-A0A3R7ACM1-F1
#
_entry.id   AF-A0A3R7ACM1-F1
#
_cell.length_a   1.000
_cell.length_b   1.000
_cell.length_c   1.000
_cell.angle_alpha   90.00
_cell.angle_beta   90.00
_cell.angle_gamma   90.00
#
_symmetry.space_group_name_H-M   'P 1'
#
loop_
_entity.id
_entity.type
_entity.pdbx_description
1 polymer ?
#
loop_
_entity_poly.entity_id
_entity_poly.type
_entity_poly.pdbx_seq_one_letter_code
_entity_poly.pdbx_strand_id
1 'polypeptide(L)'
;MILVICDGLGDRPSLPLDGKTPLQVAETPYLDEISKAGINGLMDVISPGIVPGSDTAHLAILGYDPYKYYPGRGVFEALGAHTTPQTL
;
A
#
# COMPACT_ATOMS: atom_id res chain seq x y z
N MET A 1 15.47 -8.05 -6.35
CA MET A 1 14.01 -7.81 -6.37
C MET A 1 13.81 -6.33 -6.15
N ILE A 2 12.97 -5.69 -6.96
CA ILE A 2 12.56 -4.29 -6.76
C ILE A 2 11.06 -4.33 -6.47
N LEU A 3 10.65 -3.71 -5.37
CA LEU A 3 9.25 -3.54 -4.98
C LEU A 3 8.94 -2.04 -4.99
N VAL A 4 7.92 -1.65 -5.76
CA VAL A 4 7.45 -0.26 -5.84
C VAL A 4 6.05 -0.21 -5.26
N ILE A 5 5.85 0.63 -4.25
CA ILE A 5 4.56 0.83 -3.58
C ILE A 5 4.09 2.26 -3.88
N CYS A 6 2.95 2.38 -4.55
CA CYS A 6 2.27 3.67 -4.72
C CYS A 6 1.23 3.81 -3.60
N ASP A 7 1.50 4.66 -2.61
CA ASP A 7 0.60 4.85 -1.46
C ASP A 7 -0.76 5.40 -1.93
N GLY A 8 -1.84 4.84 -1.39
CA GLY A 8 -3.21 5.24 -1.73
C GLY A 8 -3.60 5.07 -3.21
N LEU A 9 -2.93 4.20 -3.99
CA LEU A 9 -3.19 4.05 -5.42
C LEU A 9 -4.62 3.56 -5.75
N GLY A 10 -5.18 2.72 -4.88
CA GLY A 10 -6.52 2.17 -5.06
C GLY A 10 -7.61 3.19 -4.74
N ASP A 11 -8.56 3.37 -5.64
CA ASP A 11 -9.70 4.27 -5.44
C ASP A 11 -10.98 3.69 -6.09
N ARG A 12 -12.11 4.35 -5.85
CA ARG A 12 -13.42 3.98 -6.39
C ARG A 12 -13.74 4.80 -7.64
N PRO A 13 -14.53 4.23 -8.56
CA PRO A 13 -15.17 4.99 -9.62
C PRO A 13 -15.88 6.24 -9.09
N SER A 14 -15.71 7.38 -9.76
CA SER A 14 -16.36 8.63 -9.35
C SER A 14 -17.09 9.31 -10.51
N LEU A 15 -18.20 9.98 -10.21
CA LEU A 15 -19.01 10.70 -11.20
C LEU A 15 -18.24 11.80 -11.94
N PRO A 16 -17.37 12.62 -11.27
CA PRO A 16 -16.56 13.62 -11.96
C PRO A 16 -15.55 13.06 -12.97
N LEU A 17 -15.27 11.75 -12.89
CA LEU A 17 -14.35 11.03 -13.78
C LEU A 17 -15.09 10.09 -14.73
N ASP A 18 -16.36 10.38 -15.05
CA ASP A 18 -17.22 9.56 -15.91
C ASP A 18 -17.32 8.08 -15.47
N GLY A 19 -17.35 7.84 -14.16
CA GLY A 19 -17.40 6.49 -13.59
C GLY A 19 -16.07 5.73 -13.66
N LYS A 20 -14.95 6.44 -13.81
CA LYS A 20 -13.59 5.88 -13.74
C LYS A 20 -12.91 6.21 -12.41
N THR A 21 -11.86 5.47 -12.09
CA THR A 21 -10.92 5.77 -11.00
C THR A 21 -9.86 6.78 -11.47
N PRO A 22 -9.18 7.50 -10.55
CA PRO A 22 -8.07 8.38 -10.91
C PRO A 22 -6.96 7.66 -11.70
N LEU A 23 -6.60 6.42 -11.32
CA LEU A 23 -5.59 5.63 -12.03
C LEU A 23 -5.99 5.33 -13.49
N GLN A 24 -7.28 5.10 -13.76
CA GLN A 24 -7.78 4.87 -15.12
C GLN A 24 -7.81 6.13 -15.99
N VAL A 25 -7.87 7.31 -15.39
CA VAL A 25 -7.88 8.60 -16.12
C VAL A 25 -6.47 9.15 -16.30
N ALA A 26 -5.54 8.79 -15.42
CA ALA A 26 -4.16 9.23 -15.49
C ALA A 26 -3.43 8.64 -16.72
N GLU A 27 -2.63 9.47 -17.40
CA GLU A 27 -1.72 9.01 -18.45
C GLU A 27 -0.53 8.26 -17.82
N THR A 28 -0.57 6.92 -17.88
CA THR A 28 0.44 6.06 -17.24
C THR A 28 1.11 5.08 -18.23
N PRO A 29 1.70 5.58 -19.34
CA PRO A 29 2.19 4.72 -20.43
C PRO A 29 3.21 3.67 -19.97
N TYR A 30 4.08 3.99 -19.01
CA TYR A 30 5.08 3.04 -18.51
C TYR A 30 4.47 1.97 -17.60
N LEU A 31 3.46 2.32 -16.80
CA LEU A 31 2.75 1.35 -15.97
C LEU A 31 1.91 0.41 -16.84
N ASP A 32 1.30 0.94 -17.91
CA ASP A 32 0.56 0.17 -18.90
C ASP A 32 1.45 -0.84 -19.62
N GLU A 33 2.66 -0.44 -20.03
CA GLU A 33 3.62 -1.35 -20.67
C GLU A 33 4.10 -2.46 -19.72
N ILE A 34 4.37 -2.12 -18.45
CA ILE A 34 4.72 -3.12 -17.42
C ILE A 34 3.56 -4.10 -17.20
N SER A 35 2.33 -3.60 -17.13
CA SER A 35 1.12 -4.41 -16.96
C SER A 35 0.90 -5.37 -18.14
N LYS A 36 1.11 -4.92 -19.38
CA LYS A 36 0.98 -5.76 -20.59
C LYS A 36 2.07 -6.84 -20.68
N ALA A 37 3.29 -6.51 -20.28
CA ALA A 37 4.44 -7.42 -20.37
C ALA A 37 4.54 -8.40 -19.18
N GLY A 38 3.85 -8.12 -18.08
CA GLY A 38 3.94 -8.84 -16.82
C GLY A 38 2.74 -9.73 -16.48
N ILE A 39 2.62 -10.05 -15.19
CA ILE A 39 1.48 -10.76 -14.62
C ILE A 39 0.76 -9.80 -13.67
N ASN A 40 -0.56 -9.75 -13.80
CA ASN A 40 -1.41 -8.85 -13.03
C ASN A 40 -2.25 -9.63 -12.01
N GLY A 41 -2.64 -8.97 -10.93
CA GLY A 41 -3.49 -9.53 -9.89
C GLY A 41 -4.07 -8.45 -8.99
N LEU A 42 -5.02 -8.87 -8.14
CA LEU A 42 -5.55 -8.05 -7.05
C LEU A 42 -4.92 -8.52 -5.74
N MET A 43 -4.73 -7.59 -4.81
CA MET A 43 -4.14 -7.86 -3.51
C MET A 43 -5.00 -7.21 -2.41
N ASP A 44 -5.52 -8.04 -1.52
CA ASP A 44 -5.98 -7.60 -0.21
C ASP A 44 -4.77 -7.58 0.73
N VAL A 45 -4.40 -6.40 1.23
CA VAL A 45 -3.15 -6.22 2.00
C VAL A 45 -3.16 -7.03 3.31
N ILE A 46 -4.32 -7.10 3.98
CA ILE A 46 -4.49 -7.88 5.21
C ILE A 46 -5.45 -9.04 4.98
N SER A 47 -6.70 -8.72 4.61
CA SER A 47 -7.77 -9.67 4.36
C SER A 47 -8.91 -8.95 3.63
N PRO A 48 -9.76 -9.64 2.86
CA PRO A 48 -10.93 -9.04 2.22
C PRO A 48 -11.76 -8.21 3.20
N GLY A 49 -12.03 -6.96 2.83
CA GLY A 49 -12.85 -6.03 3.61
C GLY A 49 -12.15 -5.36 4.80
N ILE A 50 -10.87 -5.66 5.08
CA ILE A 50 -10.11 -5.01 6.14
C ILE A 50 -9.33 -3.82 5.58
N VAL A 51 -9.61 -2.63 6.10
CA VAL A 51 -8.88 -1.40 5.73
C VAL A 51 -7.56 -1.36 6.52
N PRO A 52 -6.39 -1.42 5.85
CA PRO A 52 -5.11 -1.34 6.54
C PRO A 52 -4.73 0.12 6.84
N GLY A 53 -4.06 0.36 7.96
CA GLY A 53 -3.27 1.57 8.16
C GLY A 53 -1.93 1.46 7.41
N SER A 54 -1.30 2.57 7.02
CA SER A 54 -0.04 2.53 6.26
C SER A 54 1.05 1.71 6.98
N ASP A 55 1.12 1.78 8.30
CA ASP A 55 2.07 1.03 9.11
C ASP A 55 1.84 -0.51 9.07
N THR A 56 0.61 -0.96 9.29
CA THR A 56 0.21 -2.37 9.19
C THR A 56 0.29 -2.89 7.75
N ALA A 57 0.01 -2.03 6.76
CA ALA A 57 0.11 -2.36 5.35
C ALA A 57 1.54 -2.71 4.94
N HIS A 58 2.51 -1.87 5.32
CA HIS A 58 3.91 -2.11 4.98
C HIS A 58 4.44 -3.39 5.65
N LEU A 59 4.05 -3.68 6.89
CA LEU A 59 4.40 -4.96 7.53
C LEU A 59 3.87 -6.17 6.75
N ALA A 60 2.59 -6.15 6.39
CA ALA A 60 1.96 -7.24 5.65
C ALA A 60 2.59 -7.44 4.26
N ILE A 61 2.86 -6.35 3.53
CA ILE A 61 3.53 -6.40 2.22
C ILE A 61 4.95 -6.99 2.32
N LEU A 62 5.66 -6.71 3.41
CA LEU A 62 6.99 -7.27 3.66
C LEU A 62 6.96 -8.71 4.22
N GLY A 63 5.77 -9.30 4.38
CA GLY A 63 5.59 -10.70 4.81
C GLY A 63 5.45 -10.91 6.32
N TYR A 64 5.30 -9.85 7.11
CA TYR A 64 5.04 -9.95 8.55
C TYR A 64 3.55 -9.99 8.83
N ASP A 65 3.13 -10.85 9.75
CA ASP A 65 1.76 -10.84 10.27
C ASP A 65 1.53 -9.56 11.12
N PRO A 66 0.70 -8.61 10.67
CA PRO A 66 0.48 -7.37 11.40
C PRO A 66 -0.21 -7.61 12.74
N TYR A 67 -0.96 -8.70 12.93
CA TYR A 67 -1.61 -9.00 14.22
C TYR A 67 -0.63 -9.49 15.28
N LYS A 68 0.54 -9.98 14.86
CA LYS A 68 1.58 -10.51 15.76
C LYS A 68 2.74 -9.54 15.97
N TYR A 69 3.14 -8.83 14.92
CA TYR A 69 4.41 -8.09 14.91
C TYR A 69 4.24 -6.57 15.01
N TYR A 70 3.01 -6.04 14.94
CA TYR A 70 2.78 -4.60 14.98
C TYR A 70 2.98 -4.03 16.41
N PRO A 71 4.01 -3.19 16.64
CA PRO A 71 4.30 -2.65 17.96
C PRO A 71 3.52 -1.36 18.29
N GLY A 72 2.66 -0.90 17.37
CA GLY A 72 1.98 0.39 17.44
C GLY A 72 2.67 1.48 16.63
N ARG A 73 1.87 2.44 16.14
CA ARG A 73 2.31 3.51 15.23
C ARG A 73 3.44 4.37 15.81
N GLY A 74 3.40 4.67 17.12
CA GLY A 74 4.38 5.54 17.77
C GLY A 74 5.82 5.03 17.65
N VAL A 75 6.02 3.71 17.64
CA VAL A 75 7.34 3.10 17.48
C VAL A 75 7.89 3.35 16.07
N PHE A 76 7.07 3.22 15.03
CA PHE A 76 7.49 3.48 13.65
C PHE A 76 7.77 4.97 13.39
N GLU A 77 6.94 5.86 13.94
CA GLU A 77 7.15 7.30 13.81
C GLU A 77 8.43 7.74 14.53
N ALA A 78 8.71 7.21 15.73
CA ALA A 78 9.96 7.47 16.45
C ALA A 78 11.19 7.00 15.67
N LEU A 79 11.14 5.78 15.11
CA LEU A 79 12.20 5.25 14.25
C LEU A 79 12.39 6.11 12.99
N GLY A 80 11.30 6.57 12.36
CA GLY A 80 11.33 7.48 11.20
C GLY A 80 11.92 8.86 11.55
N ALA A 81 11.73 9.32 12.79
CA ALA A 81 12.36 10.51 13.34
C ALA A 81 13.80 10.28 13.85
N HIS A 82 14.41 9.13 13.55
CA HIS A 82 15.77 8.75 13.99
C HIS A 82 15.92 8.73 15.52
N THR A 83 14.83 8.48 16.23
CA THR A 83 14.82 8.35 17.69
C THR A 83 14.68 6.88 18.05
N THR A 84 15.51 6.41 18.98
CA THR A 84 15.38 5.06 19.52
C THR A 84 14.20 5.05 20.50
N PRO A 85 13.14 4.27 20.26
CA PRO A 85 12.09 4.08 21.26
C PRO A 85 12.75 3.49 22.51
N GLN A 86 12.55 4.11 23.68
CA GLN A 86 12.97 3.47 24.93
C GLN A 86 12.08 2.25 25.18
N THR A 87 12.61 1.07 24.85
CA THR A 87 12.18 -0.29 25.25
C THR A 87 10.78 -0.77 24.81
N LEU A 88 10.76 -1.87 24.07
CA LEU A 88 9.74 -2.93 24.19
C LEU A 88 10.20 -3.92 25.26
#